data_AF-A0A0G1XPS9-F1
#
_entry.id   AF-A0A0G1XPS9-F1
#
_cell.length_a   1.000
_cell.length_b   1.000
_cell.length_c   1.000
_cell.angle_alpha   90.00
_cell.angle_beta   90.00
_cell.angle_gamma   90.00
#
_symmetry.space_group_name_H-M   'P 1'
#
loop_
_entity.id
_entity.type
_entity.pdbx_description
1 polymer ?
#
loop_
_entity_poly.entity_id
_entity_poly.type
_entity_poly.pdbx_seq_one_letter_code
_entity_poly.pdbx_strand_id
1 'polypeptide(L)'
;MLDFVPMSKRGFTLIELLVMFAIIGLVATFAAVAVNSARMKQRDATRLAQVRQLQSALEDFFNENNMYPPADRLPLGDAAVSSCLSMGGFKGDCSGDSTIFLRVLSGTIPSGLENKVVCGTPARNAFCYSSSEDGKAYALEFELENGVKPAGLVEGVNCALPDGMEAGACK
;
A
#
# COMPACT_ATOMS: atom_id res chain seq x y z
N MET A 1 -14.53 -57.84 36.97
CA MET A 1 -13.20 -58.07 36.36
C MET A 1 -13.28 -57.48 34.95
N LEU A 2 -12.76 -56.26 34.76
CA LEU A 2 -12.78 -55.59 33.46
C LEU A 2 -11.42 -55.84 32.81
N ASP A 3 -11.41 -56.66 31.78
CA ASP A 3 -10.20 -56.97 31.02
C ASP A 3 -9.80 -55.73 30.20
N PHE A 4 -8.69 -55.11 30.60
CA PHE A 4 -8.02 -54.08 29.81
C PHE A 4 -7.37 -54.76 28.60
N VAL A 5 -8.02 -54.71 27.44
CA VAL A 5 -7.43 -55.15 26.17
C VAL A 5 -6.30 -54.17 25.82
N PRO A 6 -5.02 -54.58 25.83
CA PRO A 6 -3.94 -53.69 25.45
C PRO A 6 -3.98 -53.46 23.94
N MET A 7 -4.27 -52.24 23.53
CA MET A 7 -4.07 -51.79 22.15
C MET A 7 -2.60 -51.96 21.78
N SER A 8 -2.32 -52.83 20.81
CA SER A 8 -1.02 -52.97 20.15
C SER A 8 -0.49 -51.58 19.76
N LYS A 9 0.53 -51.09 20.48
CA LYS A 9 1.26 -49.89 20.10
C LYS A 9 2.13 -50.24 18.89
N ARG A 10 1.60 -50.05 17.68
CA ARG A 10 2.41 -50.05 16.46
C ARG A 10 3.34 -48.83 16.54
N GLY A 11 4.64 -49.08 16.69
CA GLY A 11 5.66 -48.02 16.67
C GLY A 11 5.92 -47.57 15.24
N PHE A 12 6.07 -46.26 15.04
CA PHE A 12 6.52 -45.69 13.77
C PHE A 12 7.95 -46.16 13.45
N THR A 13 8.22 -46.40 12.18
CA THR A 13 9.58 -46.73 11.74
C THR A 13 10.43 -45.45 11.61
N LEU A 14 11.75 -45.55 11.82
CA LEU A 14 12.66 -44.41 11.66
C LEU A 14 12.62 -43.83 10.22
N ILE A 15 12.45 -44.69 9.22
CA ILE A 15 12.34 -44.27 7.82
C ILE A 15 11.04 -43.51 7.54
N GLU A 16 9.96 -43.85 8.23
CA GLU A 16 8.64 -43.20 8.07
C GLU A 16 8.64 -41.78 8.62
N LEU A 17 9.30 -41.54 9.75
CA LEU A 17 9.51 -40.17 10.26
C LEU A 17 10.46 -39.37 9.35
N LEU A 18 11.48 -40.01 8.76
CA LEU A 18 12.42 -39.35 7.86
C LEU A 18 11.73 -38.85 6.59
N VAL A 19 10.93 -39.69 5.94
CA VAL A 19 10.19 -39.33 4.71
C VAL A 19 9.14 -38.25 5.02
N MET A 20 8.50 -38.30 6.18
CA MET A 20 7.52 -37.30 6.60
C MET A 20 8.12 -35.89 6.68
N PHE A 21 9.24 -35.73 7.38
CA PHE A 21 9.90 -34.41 7.47
C PHE A 21 10.44 -33.93 6.12
N ALA A 22 10.89 -34.85 5.26
CA ALA A 22 11.28 -34.50 3.90
C ALA A 22 10.10 -33.92 3.08
N ILE A 23 8.91 -34.54 3.16
CA ILE A 23 7.71 -34.06 2.47
C ILE A 23 7.21 -32.75 3.08
N ILE A 24 7.15 -32.65 4.41
CA ILE A 24 6.74 -31.41 5.10
C ILE A 24 7.67 -30.25 4.72
N GLY A 25 8.99 -30.49 4.70
CA GLY A 25 9.98 -29.51 4.27
C GLY A 25 9.75 -29.04 2.83
N LEU A 26 9.48 -29.98 1.91
CA LEU A 26 9.19 -29.65 0.51
C LEU A 26 7.90 -28.84 0.34
N VAL A 27 6.81 -29.22 1.02
CA VAL A 27 5.53 -28.48 0.91
C VAL A 27 5.65 -27.10 1.55
N ALA A 28 6.40 -26.98 2.66
CA ALA A 28 6.60 -25.72 3.35
C ALA A 28 7.30 -24.65 2.48
N THR A 29 8.28 -25.04 1.64
CA THR A 29 8.98 -24.09 0.77
C THR A 29 8.06 -23.54 -0.33
N PHE A 30 7.26 -24.38 -0.98
CA PHE A 30 6.28 -23.92 -1.97
C PHE A 30 5.20 -23.03 -1.34
N ALA A 31 4.70 -23.40 -0.17
CA ALA A 31 3.73 -22.61 0.57
C ALA A 31 4.28 -21.21 0.92
N ALA A 32 5.55 -21.11 1.34
CA ALA A 32 6.18 -19.84 1.67
C ALA A 32 6.24 -18.87 0.47
N VAL A 33 6.61 -19.38 -0.72
CA VAL A 33 6.65 -18.56 -1.96
C VAL A 33 5.26 -18.06 -2.34
N ALA A 34 4.25 -18.93 -2.27
CA ALA A 34 2.87 -18.57 -2.59
C ALA A 34 2.32 -17.49 -1.65
N VAL A 35 2.58 -17.61 -0.34
CA VAL A 35 2.18 -16.61 0.66
C VAL A 35 2.85 -15.27 0.41
N ASN A 36 4.15 -15.25 0.07
CA ASN A 36 4.83 -14.01 -0.23
C ASN A 36 4.23 -13.31 -1.44
N SER A 37 3.96 -14.04 -2.53
CA SER A 37 3.29 -13.51 -3.72
C SER A 37 1.90 -12.96 -3.42
N ALA A 38 1.11 -13.66 -2.59
CA ALA A 38 -0.20 -13.19 -2.16
C ALA A 38 -0.13 -11.87 -1.37
N ARG A 39 0.84 -11.75 -0.44
CA ARG A 39 1.06 -10.53 0.33
C ARG A 39 1.46 -9.34 -0.55
N MET A 40 2.32 -9.53 -1.53
CA MET A 40 2.70 -8.47 -2.49
C MET A 40 1.46 -7.94 -3.25
N LYS A 41 0.62 -8.85 -3.76
CA LYS A 41 -0.64 -8.47 -4.44
C LYS A 41 -1.63 -7.75 -3.52
N GLN A 42 -1.74 -8.17 -2.27
CA GLN A 42 -2.58 -7.48 -1.27
C GLN A 42 -2.08 -6.04 -1.02
N ARG A 43 -0.76 -5.83 -0.91
CA ARG A 43 -0.20 -4.49 -0.74
C ARG A 43 -0.47 -3.61 -1.95
N ASP A 44 -0.28 -4.11 -3.17
CA ASP A 44 -0.58 -3.37 -4.40
C ASP A 44 -2.07 -2.99 -4.49
N ALA A 45 -2.97 -3.90 -4.13
CA ALA A 45 -4.40 -3.61 -4.06
C ALA A 45 -4.72 -2.51 -3.04
N THR A 46 -4.09 -2.55 -1.86
CA THR A 46 -4.24 -1.51 -0.83
C THR A 46 -3.69 -0.16 -1.31
N ARG A 47 -2.51 -0.12 -1.92
CA ARG A 47 -1.92 1.12 -2.48
C ARG A 47 -2.84 1.72 -3.53
N LEU A 48 -3.34 0.91 -4.46
CA LEU A 48 -4.24 1.38 -5.50
C LEU A 48 -5.58 1.88 -4.95
N ALA A 49 -6.11 1.24 -3.91
CA ALA A 49 -7.31 1.72 -3.21
C ALA A 49 -7.06 3.07 -2.52
N GLN A 50 -5.90 3.25 -1.88
CA GLN A 50 -5.48 4.50 -1.26
C GLN A 50 -5.35 5.63 -2.28
N VAL A 51 -4.71 5.36 -3.42
CA VAL A 51 -4.56 6.33 -4.53
C VAL A 51 -5.94 6.77 -5.04
N ARG A 52 -6.85 5.83 -5.30
CA ARG A 52 -8.22 6.19 -5.74
C ARG A 52 -8.99 7.02 -4.71
N GLN A 53 -8.83 6.69 -3.43
CA GLN A 53 -9.42 7.47 -2.34
C GLN A 53 -8.85 8.89 -2.29
N LEU A 54 -7.55 9.03 -2.50
CA LEU A 54 -6.88 10.34 -2.61
C LEU A 54 -7.38 11.13 -3.81
N GLN A 55 -7.47 10.53 -5.00
CA GLN A 55 -8.01 11.20 -6.19
C GLN A 55 -9.42 11.73 -5.92
N SER A 56 -10.32 10.90 -5.38
CA SER A 56 -11.69 11.32 -5.05
C SER A 56 -11.70 12.51 -4.09
N ALA A 57 -10.90 12.48 -3.02
CA ALA A 57 -10.87 13.58 -2.05
C ALA A 57 -10.22 14.87 -2.60
N LEU A 58 -9.26 14.74 -3.53
CA LEU A 58 -8.67 15.86 -4.23
C LEU A 58 -9.69 16.53 -5.17
N GLU A 59 -10.51 15.74 -5.86
CA GLU A 59 -11.63 16.26 -6.65
C GLU A 59 -12.68 16.96 -5.79
N ASP A 60 -13.04 16.38 -4.63
CA ASP A 60 -13.96 17.03 -3.69
C ASP A 60 -13.39 18.37 -3.18
N PHE A 61 -12.09 18.41 -2.86
CA PHE A 61 -11.43 19.66 -2.48
C PHE A 61 -11.44 20.68 -3.63
N PHE A 62 -11.16 20.25 -4.86
CA PHE A 62 -11.17 21.11 -6.04
C PHE A 62 -12.57 21.70 -6.31
N ASN A 63 -13.62 20.91 -6.14
CA ASN A 63 -15.00 21.36 -6.32
C ASN A 63 -15.37 22.50 -5.34
N GLU A 64 -14.85 22.45 -4.12
CA GLU A 64 -15.09 23.49 -3.11
C GLU A 64 -14.16 24.71 -3.27
N ASN A 65 -12.90 24.51 -3.64
CA ASN A 65 -11.86 25.55 -3.61
C ASN A 65 -11.48 26.09 -4.99
N ASN A 66 -11.95 25.49 -6.07
CA ASN A 66 -11.55 25.75 -7.46
C ASN A 66 -10.04 25.62 -7.72
N MET A 67 -9.32 24.92 -6.85
CA MET A 67 -7.90 24.59 -6.98
C MET A 67 -7.60 23.35 -6.17
N TYR A 68 -6.56 22.61 -6.55
CA TYR A 68 -6.02 21.54 -5.72
C TYR A 68 -5.20 22.12 -4.56
N PRO A 69 -5.06 21.38 -3.43
CA PRO A 69 -4.28 21.84 -2.29
C PRO A 69 -2.85 22.17 -2.70
N PRO A 70 -2.34 23.39 -2.43
CA PRO A 70 -1.01 23.77 -2.84
C PRO A 70 0.03 22.98 -2.04
N ALA A 71 0.87 22.22 -2.72
CA ALA A 71 2.02 21.58 -2.12
C ALA A 71 3.09 21.25 -3.16
N ASP A 72 4.35 21.23 -2.70
CA ASP A 72 5.49 20.79 -3.50
C ASP A 72 6.14 19.59 -2.81
N ARG A 73 6.19 18.46 -3.52
CA ARG A 73 6.72 17.17 -3.06
C ARG A 73 6.34 16.82 -1.61
N LEU A 74 5.06 16.87 -1.30
CA LEU A 74 4.51 16.54 0.01
C LEU A 74 4.39 15.02 0.18
N PRO A 75 5.09 14.41 1.16
CA PRO A 75 4.86 13.00 1.49
C PRO A 75 3.48 12.86 2.11
N LEU A 76 2.62 12.00 1.59
CA LEU A 76 1.30 11.74 2.17
C LEU A 76 1.33 10.56 3.15
N GLY A 77 0.44 10.62 4.16
CA GLY A 77 0.34 9.58 5.19
C GLY A 77 1.33 9.75 6.34
N ASP A 78 1.97 10.93 6.42
CA ASP A 78 2.82 11.32 7.54
C ASP A 78 1.96 11.97 8.63
N ALA A 79 1.94 11.37 9.82
CA ALA A 79 1.12 11.85 10.93
C ALA A 79 1.48 13.28 11.39
N ALA A 80 2.71 13.73 11.14
CA ALA A 80 3.15 15.07 11.53
C ALA A 80 2.80 16.15 10.50
N VAL A 81 2.61 15.78 9.22
CA VAL A 81 2.54 16.76 8.11
C VAL A 81 1.26 16.62 7.27
N SER A 82 0.79 15.40 7.02
CA SER A 82 -0.20 15.10 5.97
C SER A 82 -1.08 13.89 6.33
N SER A 83 -1.60 13.89 7.55
CA SER A 83 -2.51 12.85 8.05
C SER A 83 -3.96 13.04 7.60
N CYS A 84 -4.28 14.20 7.01
CA CYS A 84 -5.63 14.53 6.57
C CYS A 84 -5.63 15.67 5.54
N LEU A 85 -6.76 15.80 4.83
CA LEU A 85 -7.09 16.87 3.90
C LEU A 85 -8.40 17.53 4.37
N SER A 86 -8.34 18.80 4.74
CA SER A 86 -9.49 19.62 5.10
C SER A 86 -9.63 20.82 4.18
N MET A 87 -10.60 21.70 4.43
CA MET A 87 -10.77 22.96 3.68
C MET A 87 -9.49 23.80 3.59
N GLY A 88 -8.61 23.71 4.59
CA GLY A 88 -7.32 24.43 4.60
C GLY A 88 -6.18 23.71 3.86
N GLY A 89 -6.44 22.60 3.18
CA GLY A 89 -5.42 21.76 2.53
C GLY A 89 -4.93 20.62 3.43
N PHE A 90 -3.76 20.07 3.10
CA PHE A 90 -3.16 18.96 3.85
C PHE A 90 -2.64 19.42 5.21
N LYS A 91 -2.91 18.63 6.25
CA LYS A 91 -2.46 18.89 7.63
C LYS A 91 -2.09 17.60 8.38
N GLY A 92 -1.30 17.74 9.45
CA GLY A 92 -0.99 16.65 10.38
C GLY A 92 -2.12 16.31 11.36
N ASP A 93 -3.09 17.20 11.55
CA ASP A 93 -4.31 16.93 12.32
C ASP A 93 -5.45 17.83 11.82
N CYS A 94 -6.61 17.22 11.56
CA CYS A 94 -7.83 17.89 11.13
C CYS A 94 -8.96 17.73 12.16
N SER A 95 -8.67 17.31 13.39
CA SER A 95 -9.69 17.04 14.41
C SER A 95 -10.47 18.28 14.86
N GLY A 96 -9.95 19.48 14.56
CA GLY A 96 -10.65 20.75 14.77
C GLY A 96 -11.30 21.35 13.51
N ASP A 97 -11.15 20.73 12.34
CA ASP A 97 -11.70 21.25 11.08
C ASP A 97 -13.15 20.78 10.88
N SER A 98 -14.03 21.67 10.41
CA SER A 98 -15.45 21.38 10.17
C SER A 98 -15.72 20.62 8.87
N THR A 99 -14.85 20.80 7.87
CA THR A 99 -14.99 20.18 6.54
C THR A 99 -13.72 19.40 6.24
N ILE A 100 -13.85 18.07 6.21
CA ILE A 100 -12.76 17.12 6.01
C ILE A 100 -13.10 16.29 4.77
N PHE A 101 -12.23 16.39 3.75
CA PHE A 101 -12.36 15.61 2.52
C PHE A 101 -11.73 14.23 2.66
N LEU A 102 -10.62 14.16 3.41
CA LEU A 102 -9.93 12.91 3.65
C LEU A 102 -9.32 12.89 5.05
N ARG A 103 -9.50 11.77 5.75
CA ARG A 103 -8.61 11.40 6.84
C ARG A 103 -7.64 10.38 6.24
N VAL A 104 -6.41 10.83 5.96
CA VAL A 104 -5.40 10.04 5.26
C VAL A 104 -5.07 8.82 6.13
N LEU A 105 -5.00 7.67 5.48
CA LEU A 105 -4.64 6.41 6.13
C LEU A 105 -3.21 6.53 6.68
N SER A 106 -3.07 6.33 7.99
CA SER A 106 -1.78 6.34 8.67
C SER A 106 -0.84 5.30 8.06
N GLY A 107 0.30 5.78 7.58
CA GLY A 107 1.42 4.95 7.15
C GLY A 107 1.30 4.49 5.70
N THR A 108 2.12 5.09 4.83
CA THR A 108 2.62 4.44 3.61
C THR A 108 3.03 3.02 3.98
N ILE A 109 2.43 2.02 3.33
CA ILE A 109 2.63 0.60 3.66
C ILE A 109 4.15 0.35 3.78
N PRO A 110 4.68 0.07 4.98
CA PRO A 110 6.13 0.17 5.25
C PRO A 110 6.97 -0.90 4.54
N SER A 111 6.31 -1.86 3.89
CA SER A 111 6.94 -2.88 3.06
C SER A 111 6.59 -2.59 1.60
N GLY A 112 7.55 -2.07 0.84
CA GLY A 112 7.45 -1.70 -0.57
C GLY A 112 8.80 -1.72 -1.27
N LEU A 113 8.87 -1.16 -2.48
CA LEU A 113 10.11 -1.03 -3.24
C LEU A 113 10.88 0.19 -2.73
N GLU A 114 11.81 -0.03 -1.80
CA GLU A 114 12.63 1.05 -1.25
C GLU A 114 13.25 1.92 -2.36
N ASN A 115 13.18 3.25 -2.17
CA ASN A 115 13.78 4.26 -3.03
C ASN A 115 13.17 4.40 -4.44
N LYS A 116 11.95 3.93 -4.69
CA LYS A 116 11.26 4.20 -5.97
C LYS A 116 10.51 5.51 -5.98
N VAL A 117 9.66 5.76 -4.97
CA VAL A 117 9.01 7.06 -4.77
C VAL A 117 9.52 7.66 -3.47
N VAL A 118 10.33 8.72 -3.58
CA VAL A 118 10.95 9.40 -2.45
C VAL A 118 10.49 10.84 -2.40
N CYS A 119 9.95 11.26 -1.25
CA CYS A 119 9.26 12.53 -1.11
C CYS A 119 9.66 13.30 0.16
N GLY A 120 9.46 14.62 0.13
CA GLY A 120 9.74 15.53 1.25
C GLY A 120 11.22 15.75 1.58
N THR A 121 11.45 16.56 2.63
CA THR A 121 12.76 16.84 3.21
C THR A 121 12.70 16.66 4.74
N PRO A 122 13.36 15.65 5.33
CA PRO A 122 14.18 14.64 4.67
C PRO A 122 13.35 13.67 3.81
N ALA A 123 14.01 13.21 2.75
CA ALA A 123 13.45 12.34 1.73
C ALA A 123 13.06 10.97 2.34
N ARG A 124 11.81 10.56 2.13
CA ARG A 124 11.26 9.29 2.66
C ARG A 124 10.42 8.55 1.62
N ASN A 125 10.33 7.23 1.75
CA ASN A 125 9.45 6.41 0.91
C ASN A 125 8.00 6.72 1.25
N ALA A 126 7.29 7.39 0.35
CA ALA A 126 5.91 7.79 0.55
C ALA A 126 5.18 8.03 -0.77
N PHE A 127 3.86 8.08 -0.74
CA PHE A 127 3.13 8.70 -1.85
C PHE A 127 3.55 10.16 -1.94
N CYS A 128 3.93 10.63 -3.12
CA CYS A 128 4.45 11.97 -3.30
C CYS A 128 3.44 12.83 -4.05
N TYR A 129 2.91 13.83 -3.36
CA TYR A 129 1.94 14.75 -3.93
C TYR A 129 2.61 16.07 -4.30
N SER A 130 2.23 16.63 -5.45
CA SER A 130 2.60 17.97 -5.88
C SER A 130 1.45 18.58 -6.66
N SER A 131 1.25 19.90 -6.54
CA SER A 131 0.28 20.64 -7.32
C SER A 131 0.97 21.58 -8.30
N SER A 132 0.34 21.83 -9.45
CA SER A 132 0.76 22.90 -10.36
C SER A 132 0.65 24.28 -9.71
N GLU A 133 1.46 25.24 -10.15
CA GLU A 133 1.45 26.63 -9.66
C GLU A 133 0.09 27.31 -9.83
N ASP A 134 -0.65 26.96 -10.89
CA ASP A 134 -2.01 27.47 -11.15
C ASP A 134 -3.09 26.77 -10.32
N GLY A 135 -2.73 25.72 -9.57
CA GLY A 135 -3.63 24.90 -8.78
C GLY A 135 -4.65 24.10 -9.60
N LYS A 136 -4.49 24.01 -10.93
CA LYS A 136 -5.45 23.33 -11.84
C LYS A 136 -5.10 21.88 -12.13
N ALA A 137 -3.92 21.43 -11.75
CA ALA A 137 -3.50 20.05 -11.86
C ALA A 137 -2.75 19.61 -10.60
N TYR A 138 -2.73 18.30 -10.35
CA TYR A 138 -1.86 17.67 -9.38
C TYR A 138 -1.16 16.45 -9.98
N ALA A 139 -0.09 16.05 -9.32
CA ALA A 139 0.68 14.85 -9.57
C ALA A 139 0.80 14.07 -8.26
N LEU A 140 0.41 12.80 -8.27
CA LEU A 140 0.53 11.88 -7.15
C LEU A 140 1.35 10.66 -7.58
N GLU A 141 2.61 10.62 -7.16
CA GLU A 141 3.51 9.48 -7.42
C GLU A 141 3.28 8.38 -6.39
N PHE A 142 3.21 7.14 -6.86
CA PHE A 142 3.09 5.94 -6.05
C PHE A 142 3.82 4.76 -6.69
N GLU A 143 4.03 3.70 -5.91
CA GLU A 143 4.71 2.49 -6.40
C GLU A 143 3.83 1.25 -6.32
N LEU A 144 4.12 0.26 -7.17
CA LEU A 144 3.52 -1.07 -7.12
C LEU A 144 4.62 -2.13 -7.21
N GLU A 145 4.48 -3.23 -6.47
CA GLU A 145 5.46 -4.32 -6.41
C GLU A 145 5.36 -5.28 -7.60
N ASN A 146 4.17 -5.45 -8.20
CA ASN A 146 3.97 -6.28 -9.39
C ASN A 146 3.38 -5.51 -10.58
N GLY A 147 2.89 -4.30 -10.34
CA GLY A 147 2.06 -3.57 -11.31
C GLY A 147 0.64 -4.13 -11.45
N VAL A 148 -0.20 -3.41 -12.20
CA VAL A 148 -1.60 -3.78 -12.48
C VAL A 148 -1.85 -3.60 -13.97
N LYS A 149 -1.48 -4.62 -14.76
CA LYS A 149 -1.54 -4.59 -16.23
C LYS A 149 -2.90 -4.18 -16.81
N PRO A 150 -4.06 -4.63 -16.29
CA PRO A 150 -5.36 -4.19 -16.81
C PRO A 150 -5.61 -2.68 -16.64
N ALA A 151 -4.94 -2.05 -15.69
CA ALA A 151 -5.00 -0.61 -15.45
C ALA A 151 -3.84 0.15 -16.12
N GLY A 152 -3.01 -0.52 -16.94
CA GLY A 152 -1.83 0.09 -17.56
C GLY A 152 -0.68 0.41 -16.60
N LEU A 153 -0.74 -0.06 -15.35
CA LEU A 153 0.24 0.25 -14.31
C LEU A 153 1.36 -0.79 -14.27
N VAL A 154 2.57 -0.34 -14.00
CA VAL A 154 3.80 -1.14 -14.02
C VAL A 154 4.32 -1.44 -12.63
N GLU A 155 5.20 -2.43 -12.54
CA GLU A 155 6.08 -2.59 -11.36
C GLU A 155 6.99 -1.36 -11.25
N GLY A 156 7.13 -0.84 -10.03
CA GLY A 156 7.85 0.40 -9.77
C GLY A 156 6.93 1.62 -9.75
N VAL A 157 7.44 2.75 -10.24
CA VAL A 157 6.79 4.06 -10.13
C VAL A 157 5.63 4.18 -11.11
N ASN A 158 4.52 4.73 -10.62
CA ASN A 158 3.32 5.09 -11.36
C ASN A 158 2.85 6.48 -10.90
N CYS A 159 2.08 7.14 -11.75
CA CYS A 159 1.56 8.47 -11.51
C CYS A 159 0.03 8.45 -11.52
N ALA A 160 -0.57 9.20 -10.60
CA ALA A 160 -1.99 9.55 -10.60
C ALA A 160 -2.13 11.06 -10.84
N LEU A 161 -2.98 11.38 -11.81
CA LEU A 161 -3.31 12.73 -12.29
C LEU A 161 -4.84 12.92 -12.18
N PRO A 162 -5.37 14.13 -12.35
CA PRO A 162 -6.82 14.36 -12.41
C PRO A 162 -7.54 13.45 -13.42
N ASP A 163 -6.95 13.26 -14.61
CA ASP A 163 -7.57 12.53 -15.71
C ASP A 163 -7.41 11.00 -15.64
N GLY A 164 -6.67 10.49 -14.65
CA GLY A 164 -6.46 9.05 -14.49
C GLY A 164 -5.11 8.67 -13.91
N MET A 165 -4.67 7.45 -14.19
CA MET A 165 -3.38 6.92 -13.73
C MET A 165 -2.58 6.42 -14.92
N GLU A 166 -1.27 6.60 -14.86
CA GLU A 166 -0.33 6.16 -15.88
C GLU A 166 0.94 5.54 -15.28
N ALA A 167 1.64 4.76 -16.08
CA ALA A 167 2.90 4.14 -15.71
C ALA A 167 4.05 5.16 -15.77
N GLY A 168 4.98 5.08 -14.82
CA GLY A 168 6.14 5.95 -14.72
C GLY A 168 5.98 7.11 -13.73
N ALA A 169 7.04 7.92 -13.61
CA ALA A 169 7.03 9.14 -12.80
C ALA A 169 6.10 10.19 -13.42
N CYS A 170 5.56 11.07 -12.58
CA CYS A 170 4.73 12.17 -13.05
C CYS A 170 5.58 13.16 -13.87
N LYS A 171 5.02 13.67 -14.97
CA LYS A 171 5.69 14.62 -15.87
C LYS A 171 5.29 16.06 -15.58
#